data_AF-A0A6L4Z7G3-F1
#
_entry.id   AF-A0A6L4Z7G3-F1
#
_cell.length_a   1.000
_cell.length_b   1.000
_cell.length_c   1.000
_cell.angle_alpha   90.00
_cell.angle_beta   90.00
_cell.angle_gamma   90.00
#
_symmetry.space_group_name_H-M   'P 1'
#
loop_
_entity.id
_entity.type
_entity.pdbx_description
1 polymer ?
#
loop_
_entity_poly.entity_id
_entity_poly.type
_entity_poly.pdbx_seq_one_letter_code
_entity_poly.pdbx_strand_id
1 'polypeptide(L)'
;MKSIIQQITAQNKLRENCEKETEKAEIENPATSNNRRDFLKKAALGGIVLGGLSGLSVEDTIARTTSGVSRLSSPSELKITDMRYALTAVMGGTAIIRIDTNQGIYGLGEVRDAADVRYALMLKSRILGLNPCNVEMIFKIIKQFGGQARQAGGVCAVEMALWDIAGKAYGVPAYQIARRANKTD
;
A
#
# COMPACT_ATOMS: atom_id res chain seq x y z
N MET A 1 -18.03 38.23 24.42
CA MET A 1 -17.28 37.06 23.91
C MET A 1 -17.20 37.00 22.37
N LYS A 2 -18.30 37.19 21.62
CA LYS A 2 -18.27 37.11 20.14
C LYS A 2 -17.40 38.19 19.44
N SER A 3 -17.34 39.42 19.98
CA SER A 3 -16.55 40.51 19.39
C SER A 3 -15.03 40.31 19.49
N ILE A 4 -14.55 39.73 20.60
CA ILE A 4 -13.13 39.45 20.83
C ILE A 4 -12.64 38.37 19.86
N ILE A 5 -13.44 37.31 19.66
CA ILE A 5 -13.09 36.26 18.69
C ILE A 5 -13.04 36.84 17.27
N GLN A 6 -13.99 37.68 16.89
CA GLN A 6 -13.97 38.34 15.57
C GLN A 6 -12.74 39.24 15.37
N GLN A 7 -12.30 39.95 16.41
CA GLN A 7 -11.07 40.74 16.39
C GLN A 7 -9.82 39.87 16.26
N ILE A 8 -9.76 38.75 16.99
CA ILE A 8 -8.64 37.80 16.90
C ILE A 8 -8.59 37.17 15.50
N THR A 9 -9.72 36.76 14.93
CA THR A 9 -9.78 36.21 13.58
C THR A 9 -9.35 37.24 12.53
N ALA A 10 -9.77 38.50 12.68
CA ALA A 10 -9.34 39.58 11.79
C ALA A 10 -7.83 39.86 11.90
N GLN A 11 -7.28 39.87 13.11
CA GLN A 11 -5.84 40.05 13.34
C GLN A 11 -5.00 38.90 12.81
N ASN A 12 -5.46 37.65 12.97
CA ASN A 12 -4.78 36.48 12.41
C ASN A 12 -4.79 36.52 10.88
N LYS A 13 -5.93 36.89 10.27
CA LYS A 13 -6.04 37.00 8.81
C LYS A 13 -5.14 38.09 8.23
N LEU A 14 -4.96 39.20 8.97
CA LEU A 14 -4.02 40.27 8.60
C LEU A 14 -2.57 39.82 8.75
N ARG A 15 -2.23 39.08 9.83
CA ARG A 15 -0.90 38.49 10.01
C ARG A 15 -0.57 37.51 8.90
N GLU A 16 -1.47 36.57 8.59
CA GLU A 16 -1.30 35.61 7.50
C GLU A 16 -1.11 36.29 6.14
N ASN A 17 -1.81 37.40 5.88
CA ASN A 17 -1.64 38.16 4.64
C ASN A 17 -0.32 38.92 4.60
N CYS A 18 0.08 39.54 5.70
CA CYS A 18 1.38 40.21 5.83
C CYS A 18 2.53 39.21 5.69
N GLU A 19 2.44 38.05 6.33
CA GLU A 19 3.40 36.94 6.21
C GLU A 19 3.51 36.47 4.75
N LYS A 20 2.38 36.24 4.07
CA LYS A 20 2.37 35.89 2.64
C LYS A 20 3.00 36.95 1.74
N GLU A 21 2.80 38.24 2.05
CA GLU A 21 3.39 39.34 1.29
C GLU A 21 4.91 39.44 1.53
N THR A 22 5.36 39.28 2.78
CA THR A 22 6.79 39.23 3.12
C THR A 22 7.50 38.03 2.49
N GLU A 23 6.86 36.87 2.48
CA GLU A 23 7.39 35.65 1.86
C GLU A 23 7.48 35.79 0.33
N LYS A 24 6.50 36.45 -0.30
CA LYS A 24 6.56 36.78 -1.74
C LYS A 24 7.71 37.74 -2.07
N ALA A 25 7.92 38.76 -1.23
CA ALA A 25 9.00 39.73 -1.41
C ALA A 25 10.40 39.10 -1.21
N GLU A 26 10.54 38.15 -0.29
CA GLU A 26 11.79 37.38 -0.11
C GLU A 26 12.09 36.47 -1.32
N ILE A 27 11.06 35.93 -1.97
CA ILE A 27 11.19 35.06 -3.16
C ILE A 27 11.57 35.85 -4.42
N GLU A 28 11.01 37.05 -4.59
CA GLU A 28 11.33 37.95 -5.72
C GLU A 28 12.72 38.59 -5.60
N ASN A 29 13.35 38.51 -4.43
CA ASN A 29 14.69 39.05 -4.21
C ASN A 29 15.76 38.20 -4.95
N PRO A 30 16.48 38.77 -5.93
CA PRO A 30 17.49 38.06 -6.72
C PRO A 30 18.73 37.62 -5.91
N ALA A 31 18.85 38.00 -4.64
CA ALA A 31 19.96 37.64 -3.76
C ALA A 31 19.81 36.27 -3.03
N THR A 32 18.71 35.54 -3.24
CA THR A 32 18.47 34.26 -2.54
C THR A 32 19.31 33.10 -3.12
N SER A 33 20.13 32.45 -2.28
CA SER A 33 21.02 31.37 -2.72
C SER A 33 20.27 30.11 -3.17
N ASN A 34 20.79 29.39 -4.17
CA ASN A 34 20.19 28.16 -4.72
C ASN A 34 20.40 26.92 -3.82
N ASN A 35 19.89 26.97 -2.59
CA ASN A 35 19.95 25.84 -1.68
C ASN A 35 18.79 24.86 -1.93
N ARG A 36 18.99 23.56 -1.68
CA ARG A 36 17.95 22.52 -1.88
C ARG A 36 16.66 22.79 -1.11
N ARG A 37 16.76 23.41 0.08
CA ARG A 37 15.60 23.84 0.87
C ARG A 37 14.85 24.99 0.21
N ASP A 38 15.57 25.91 -0.41
CA ASP A 38 14.98 27.03 -1.14
C ASP A 38 14.37 26.57 -2.47
N PHE A 39 14.95 25.53 -3.11
CA PHE A 39 14.34 24.85 -4.25
C PHE A 39 13.02 24.16 -3.88
N LEU A 40 12.94 23.47 -2.73
CA LEU A 40 11.69 22.85 -2.28
C LEU A 40 10.64 23.89 -1.85
N LYS A 41 11.05 24.99 -1.21
CA LYS A 41 10.16 26.13 -0.92
C LYS A 41 9.65 26.79 -2.22
N LYS A 42 10.53 27.01 -3.20
CA LYS A 42 10.19 27.51 -4.54
C LYS A 42 9.33 26.51 -5.33
N ALA A 43 9.51 25.21 -5.17
CA ALA A 43 8.69 24.19 -5.84
C ALA A 43 7.30 24.00 -5.19
N ALA A 44 7.22 24.12 -3.86
CA ALA A 44 5.96 24.04 -3.11
C ALA A 44 5.08 25.29 -3.28
N LEU A 45 5.68 26.47 -3.47
CA LEU A 45 4.97 27.74 -3.59
C LEU A 45 4.91 28.30 -5.04
N GLY A 46 5.80 27.85 -5.93
CA GLY A 46 6.12 28.51 -7.21
C GLY A 46 5.84 27.72 -8.49
N GLY A 47 4.87 26.79 -8.49
CA GLY A 47 4.18 26.52 -9.76
C GLY A 47 4.82 25.56 -10.75
N ILE A 48 5.95 24.89 -10.48
CA ILE A 48 6.42 23.82 -11.39
C ILE A 48 5.47 22.60 -11.35
N VAL A 49 4.74 22.41 -10.24
CA VAL A 49 3.62 21.44 -10.16
C VAL A 49 2.28 22.08 -10.54
N LEU A 50 2.06 23.37 -10.25
CA LEU A 50 0.77 24.05 -10.42
C LEU A 50 0.55 24.69 -11.81
N GLY A 51 1.60 24.94 -12.60
CA GLY A 51 1.49 25.55 -13.94
C GLY A 51 0.79 24.67 -14.97
N GLY A 52 0.84 23.34 -14.78
CA GLY A 52 0.09 22.36 -15.58
C GLY A 52 -1.24 21.93 -14.96
N LEU A 53 -1.62 22.50 -13.81
CA LEU A 53 -2.79 22.09 -13.02
C LEU A 53 -3.77 23.27 -12.77
N SER A 54 -3.66 24.33 -13.57
CA SER A 54 -4.43 25.59 -13.48
C SER A 54 -5.95 25.46 -13.73
N GLY A 55 -6.51 24.25 -13.66
CA GLY A 55 -7.94 23.98 -13.81
C GLY A 55 -8.45 22.73 -13.08
N LEU A 56 -7.64 22.08 -12.23
CA LEU A 56 -8.09 20.93 -11.42
C LEU A 56 -8.54 21.38 -10.03
N SER A 57 -9.50 20.65 -9.44
CA SER A 57 -9.85 20.84 -8.02
C SER A 57 -8.64 20.48 -7.13
N VAL A 58 -8.66 20.98 -5.90
CA VAL A 58 -7.62 20.69 -4.90
C VAL A 58 -7.49 19.18 -4.68
N GLU A 59 -8.60 18.44 -4.68
CA GLU A 59 -8.64 16.99 -4.56
C GLU A 59 -7.97 16.27 -5.74
N ASP A 60 -8.26 16.70 -6.98
CA ASP A 60 -7.66 16.13 -8.19
C ASP A 60 -6.15 16.39 -8.26
N THR A 61 -5.73 17.57 -7.77
CA THR A 61 -4.32 17.95 -7.65
C THR A 61 -3.60 17.04 -6.66
N ILE A 62 -4.20 16.77 -5.49
CA ILE A 62 -3.67 15.87 -4.47
C ILE A 62 -3.62 14.43 -4.98
N ALA A 63 -4.69 13.94 -5.63
CA ALA A 63 -4.74 12.60 -6.19
C ALA A 63 -3.65 12.37 -7.24
N ARG A 64 -3.41 13.36 -8.13
CA ARG A 64 -2.35 13.26 -9.15
C ARG A 64 -0.95 13.36 -8.58
N THR A 65 -0.69 14.29 -7.65
CA THR A 65 0.63 14.40 -7.02
C THR A 65 0.98 13.19 -6.15
N THR A 66 -0.01 12.55 -5.54
CA THR A 66 0.21 11.36 -4.70
C THR A 66 0.17 10.04 -5.46
N SER A 67 -0.39 10.00 -6.67
CA SER A 67 -0.53 8.77 -7.47
C SER A 67 0.79 8.07 -7.84
N GLY A 68 1.90 8.81 -7.91
CA GLY A 68 3.23 8.26 -8.22
C GLY A 68 4.03 7.79 -7.00
N VAL A 69 3.56 8.08 -5.79
CA VAL A 69 4.24 7.69 -4.55
C VAL A 69 3.73 6.32 -4.13
N SER A 70 4.63 5.34 -4.07
CA SER A 70 4.32 4.02 -3.56
C SER A 70 3.84 4.11 -2.12
N ARG A 71 2.57 3.78 -1.89
CA ARG A 71 1.97 3.64 -0.55
C ARG A 71 2.48 2.38 0.18
N LEU A 72 3.25 1.54 -0.50
CA LEU A 72 3.90 0.37 0.06
C LEU A 72 5.14 0.80 0.84
N SER A 73 4.93 1.55 1.92
CA SER A 73 5.99 2.31 2.59
C SER A 73 7.02 1.43 3.32
N SER A 74 6.82 0.11 3.43
CA SER A 74 7.84 -0.86 3.85
C SER A 74 7.32 -2.30 3.74
N PRO A 75 7.86 -3.16 2.86
CA PRO A 75 7.51 -4.59 2.83
C PRO A 75 7.74 -5.31 4.16
N SER A 76 8.66 -4.82 5.00
CA SER A 76 8.94 -5.34 6.34
C SER A 76 7.78 -5.12 7.35
N GLU A 77 6.95 -4.11 7.14
CA GLU A 77 5.83 -3.77 8.04
C GLU A 77 4.48 -4.34 7.57
N LEU A 78 4.46 -5.07 6.45
CA LEU A 78 3.27 -5.75 5.99
C LEU A 78 2.84 -6.80 6.99
N LYS A 79 1.53 -6.84 7.26
CA LYS A 79 0.90 -7.80 8.15
C LYS A 79 -0.41 -8.27 7.55
N ILE A 80 -0.65 -9.57 7.64
CA ILE A 80 -1.92 -10.17 7.25
C ILE A 80 -2.99 -9.74 8.26
N THR A 81 -4.08 -9.14 7.78
CA THR A 81 -5.17 -8.64 8.61
C THR A 81 -6.40 -9.52 8.53
N ASP A 82 -6.68 -10.10 7.36
CA ASP A 82 -7.86 -10.91 7.18
C ASP A 82 -7.68 -11.97 6.09
N MET A 83 -8.53 -12.99 6.12
CA MET A 83 -8.68 -13.98 5.06
C MET A 83 -10.17 -14.22 4.81
N ARG A 84 -10.57 -14.12 3.55
CA ARG A 84 -11.92 -14.31 3.04
C ARG A 84 -11.90 -15.33 1.91
N TYR A 85 -13.08 -15.78 1.49
CA TYR A 85 -13.22 -16.68 0.37
C TYR A 85 -14.41 -16.30 -0.51
N ALA A 86 -14.37 -16.73 -1.76
CA ALA A 86 -15.47 -16.71 -2.69
C ALA A 86 -15.59 -18.10 -3.33
N LEU A 87 -16.82 -18.62 -3.37
CA LEU A 87 -17.10 -19.86 -4.10
C LEU A 87 -17.46 -19.51 -5.54
N THR A 88 -16.85 -20.21 -6.49
CA THR A 88 -17.15 -20.08 -7.90
C THR A 88 -17.92 -21.30 -8.40
N ALA A 89 -18.81 -21.12 -9.37
CA ALA A 89 -19.56 -22.21 -9.97
C ALA A 89 -18.74 -23.04 -10.98
N VAL A 90 -17.48 -22.68 -11.18
CA VAL A 90 -16.57 -23.33 -12.15
C VAL A 90 -16.13 -24.68 -11.60
N MET A 91 -16.04 -25.71 -12.47
CA MET A 91 -15.55 -27.06 -12.14
C MET A 91 -16.21 -27.72 -10.91
N GLY A 92 -17.49 -27.42 -10.65
CA GLY A 92 -18.26 -28.05 -9.58
C GLY A 92 -18.09 -27.41 -8.19
N GLY A 93 -17.44 -26.25 -8.09
CA GLY A 93 -17.34 -25.50 -6.83
C GLY A 93 -15.91 -25.22 -6.40
N THR A 94 -15.17 -24.39 -7.15
CA THR A 94 -13.81 -23.99 -6.74
C THR A 94 -13.85 -22.82 -5.78
N ALA A 95 -13.19 -22.95 -4.63
CA ALA A 95 -13.04 -21.88 -3.66
C ALA A 95 -11.78 -21.05 -3.94
N ILE A 96 -11.95 -19.74 -4.06
CA ILE A 96 -10.84 -18.78 -4.15
C ILE A 96 -10.74 -18.06 -2.82
N ILE A 97 -9.57 -18.08 -2.20
CA ILE A 97 -9.28 -17.29 -1.01
C ILE A 97 -8.67 -15.94 -1.39
N ARG A 98 -8.97 -14.96 -0.55
CA ARG A 98 -8.37 -13.62 -0.59
C ARG A 98 -7.77 -13.32 0.77
N ILE A 99 -6.49 -13.00 0.80
CA ILE A 99 -5.77 -12.56 2.00
C ILE A 99 -5.59 -11.05 1.91
N ASP A 100 -6.07 -10.31 2.90
CA ASP A 100 -5.93 -8.86 3.00
C ASP A 100 -4.78 -8.48 3.95
N THR A 101 -4.15 -7.35 3.70
CA THR A 101 -3.07 -6.79 4.53
C THR A 101 -3.39 -5.39 5.06
N ASN A 102 -2.62 -4.94 6.04
CA ASN A 102 -2.72 -3.61 6.65
C ASN A 102 -2.46 -2.44 5.68
N GLN A 103 -1.71 -2.66 4.60
CA GLN A 103 -1.37 -1.63 3.61
C GLN A 103 -2.29 -1.65 2.38
N GLY A 104 -3.39 -2.42 2.41
CA GLY A 104 -4.36 -2.50 1.32
C GLY A 104 -3.95 -3.39 0.15
N ILE A 105 -2.82 -4.11 0.26
CA ILE A 105 -2.44 -5.15 -0.69
C ILE A 105 -3.23 -6.41 -0.36
N TYR A 106 -3.66 -7.13 -1.39
CA TYR A 106 -4.31 -8.42 -1.22
C TYR A 106 -3.72 -9.46 -2.17
N GLY A 107 -3.79 -10.72 -1.73
CA GLY A 107 -3.37 -11.89 -2.48
C GLY A 107 -4.54 -12.80 -2.79
N LEU A 108 -4.52 -13.46 -3.94
CA LEU A 108 -5.49 -14.46 -4.33
C LEU A 108 -4.85 -15.84 -4.43
N GLY A 109 -5.57 -16.86 -3.97
CA GLY A 109 -5.15 -18.24 -4.06
C GLY A 109 -6.34 -19.18 -4.24
N GLU A 110 -6.15 -20.25 -5.01
CA GLU A 110 -7.20 -21.23 -5.29
C GLU A 110 -7.03 -22.47 -4.42
N VAL A 111 -8.15 -22.96 -3.88
CA VAL A 111 -8.21 -24.21 -3.13
C VAL A 111 -8.34 -25.37 -4.12
N ARG A 112 -7.19 -25.98 -4.42
CA ARG A 112 -7.04 -27.01 -5.46
C ARG A 112 -7.99 -28.20 -5.30
N ASP A 113 -8.28 -28.86 -6.42
CA ASP A 113 -8.99 -30.15 -6.53
C ASP A 113 -10.44 -30.11 -5.99
N ALA A 114 -11.10 -28.94 -6.07
CA ALA A 114 -12.42 -28.70 -5.48
C ALA A 114 -12.47 -29.11 -3.99
N ALA A 115 -11.37 -28.92 -3.28
CA ALA A 115 -11.30 -29.22 -1.87
C ALA A 115 -12.16 -28.23 -1.07
N ASP A 116 -12.63 -28.70 0.09
CA ASP A 116 -13.47 -27.90 0.95
C ASP A 116 -12.72 -26.66 1.47
N VAL A 117 -13.36 -25.49 1.35
CA VAL A 117 -12.78 -24.20 1.78
C VAL A 117 -12.39 -24.18 3.26
N ARG A 118 -13.01 -25.03 4.09
CA ARG A 118 -12.67 -25.17 5.51
C ARG A 118 -11.20 -25.52 5.75
N TYR A 119 -10.56 -26.23 4.82
CA TYR A 119 -9.12 -26.53 4.90
C TYR A 119 -8.25 -25.26 4.80
N ALA A 120 -8.67 -24.25 4.03
CA ALA A 120 -7.97 -22.97 3.98
C ALA A 120 -8.35 -22.09 5.18
N LEU A 121 -9.64 -22.03 5.53
CA LEU A 121 -10.13 -21.16 6.62
C LEU A 121 -9.56 -21.51 7.99
N MET A 122 -9.28 -22.78 8.27
CA MET A 122 -8.62 -23.15 9.52
C MET A 122 -7.22 -22.54 9.68
N LEU A 123 -6.53 -22.28 8.56
CA LEU A 123 -5.17 -21.70 8.56
C LEU A 123 -5.17 -20.21 8.86
N LYS A 124 -6.31 -19.52 8.72
CA LYS A 124 -6.46 -18.09 9.00
C LYS A 124 -5.89 -17.72 10.37
N SER A 125 -6.31 -18.43 11.42
CA SER A 125 -5.86 -18.18 12.81
C SER A 125 -4.34 -18.29 13.01
N ARG A 126 -3.63 -19.00 12.13
CA ARG A 126 -2.19 -19.26 12.21
C ARG A 126 -1.34 -18.23 11.48
N ILE A 127 -1.93 -17.47 10.56
CA ILE A 127 -1.19 -16.54 9.71
C ILE A 127 -1.50 -15.06 9.99
N LEU A 128 -2.57 -14.76 10.73
CA LEU A 128 -2.92 -13.38 11.11
C LEU A 128 -1.75 -12.70 11.84
N GLY A 129 -1.48 -11.45 11.48
CA GLY A 129 -0.41 -10.63 12.06
C GLY A 129 1.01 -10.95 11.55
N LEU A 130 1.20 -12.05 10.82
CA LEU A 130 2.49 -12.38 10.22
C LEU A 130 2.76 -11.54 8.97
N ASN A 131 4.05 -11.37 8.68
CA ASN A 131 4.47 -10.69 7.46
C ASN A 131 4.36 -11.64 6.25
N PRO A 132 3.51 -11.32 5.25
CA PRO A 132 3.25 -12.20 4.10
C PRO A 132 4.47 -12.39 3.19
N CYS A 133 5.47 -11.51 3.24
CA CYS A 133 6.70 -11.63 2.45
C CYS A 133 7.62 -12.77 2.94
N ASN A 134 7.43 -13.27 4.18
CA ASN A 134 8.17 -14.41 4.72
C ASN A 134 7.50 -15.74 4.36
N VAL A 135 7.29 -15.99 3.06
CA VAL A 135 6.47 -17.10 2.55
C VAL A 135 6.94 -18.46 3.07
N GLU A 136 8.24 -18.75 3.02
CA GLU A 136 8.80 -20.03 3.48
C GLU A 136 8.58 -20.28 4.98
N MET A 137 8.66 -19.23 5.80
CA MET A 137 8.40 -19.34 7.24
C MET A 137 6.93 -19.68 7.49
N ILE A 138 6.01 -18.95 6.84
CA ILE A 138 4.58 -19.20 6.98
C ILE A 138 4.24 -20.59 6.45
N PHE A 139 4.81 -20.99 5.31
CA PHE A 139 4.63 -22.31 4.73
C PHE A 139 5.03 -23.42 5.72
N LYS A 140 6.18 -23.30 6.40
CA LYS A 140 6.59 -24.26 7.44
C LYS A 140 5.59 -24.36 8.59
N ILE A 141 4.98 -23.23 9.00
CA ILE A 141 3.95 -23.22 10.05
C ILE A 141 2.70 -23.99 9.59
N ILE A 142 2.25 -23.75 8.35
CA ILE A 142 0.99 -24.30 7.86
C ILE A 142 1.11 -25.70 7.23
N LYS A 143 2.31 -26.10 6.80
CA LYS A 143 2.56 -27.37 6.07
C LYS A 143 2.09 -28.60 6.85
N GLN A 144 2.19 -28.58 8.16
CA GLN A 144 1.73 -29.68 9.02
C GLN A 144 0.22 -29.94 8.96
N PHE A 145 -0.56 -28.94 8.52
CA PHE A 145 -2.01 -29.07 8.30
C PHE A 145 -2.34 -29.52 6.86
N GLY A 146 -1.33 -29.62 6.00
CA GLY A 146 -1.43 -30.21 4.67
C GLY A 146 -1.45 -31.73 4.78
N GLY A 147 -2.64 -32.33 4.69
CA GLY A 147 -2.80 -33.78 4.63
C GLY A 147 -2.61 -34.35 3.22
N GLN A 148 -3.10 -35.57 3.01
CA GLN A 148 -3.03 -36.22 1.70
C GLN A 148 -4.07 -35.66 0.72
N ALA A 149 -3.73 -35.63 -0.56
CA ALA A 149 -4.60 -35.25 -1.68
C ALA A 149 -5.29 -33.88 -1.47
N ARG A 150 -6.62 -33.86 -1.38
CA ARG A 150 -7.46 -32.65 -1.32
C ARG A 150 -7.21 -31.81 -0.07
N GLN A 151 -6.75 -32.40 1.03
CA GLN A 151 -6.47 -31.66 2.26
C GLN A 151 -5.30 -30.66 2.09
N ALA A 152 -4.36 -30.96 1.20
CA ALA A 152 -3.26 -30.05 0.88
C ALA A 152 -3.71 -28.80 0.12
N GLY A 153 -4.89 -28.82 -0.51
CA GLY A 153 -5.42 -27.70 -1.29
C GLY A 153 -5.52 -26.40 -0.50
N GLY A 154 -5.85 -26.47 0.79
CA GLY A 154 -5.90 -25.30 1.66
C GLY A 154 -4.53 -24.66 1.89
N VAL A 155 -3.48 -25.47 2.07
CA VAL A 155 -2.10 -25.00 2.25
C VAL A 155 -1.57 -24.36 0.97
N CYS A 156 -1.81 -25.00 -0.18
CA CYS A 156 -1.43 -24.47 -1.49
C CYS A 156 -2.12 -23.13 -1.79
N ALA A 157 -3.41 -23.00 -1.47
CA ALA A 157 -4.15 -21.76 -1.66
C ALA A 157 -3.50 -20.60 -0.90
N VAL A 158 -3.14 -20.83 0.36
CA VAL A 158 -2.47 -19.82 1.20
C VAL A 158 -1.11 -19.45 0.62
N GLU A 159 -0.29 -20.43 0.25
CA GLU A 159 1.02 -20.18 -0.33
C GLU A 159 0.95 -19.33 -1.61
N MET A 160 0.04 -19.67 -2.54
CA MET A 160 -0.17 -18.89 -3.76
C MET A 160 -0.57 -17.44 -3.47
N ALA A 161 -1.49 -17.22 -2.52
CA ALA A 161 -1.90 -15.88 -2.12
C ALA A 161 -0.75 -15.08 -1.49
N LEU A 162 0.15 -15.72 -0.74
CA LEU A 162 1.33 -15.07 -0.17
C LEU A 162 2.33 -14.66 -1.26
N TRP A 163 2.58 -15.51 -2.26
CA TRP A 163 3.43 -15.16 -3.40
C TRP A 163 2.85 -14.02 -4.25
N ASP A 164 1.54 -13.97 -4.42
CA ASP A 164 0.85 -12.86 -5.08
C ASP A 164 1.02 -11.54 -4.28
N ILE A 165 0.85 -11.58 -2.96
CA ILE A 165 1.12 -10.41 -2.10
C ILE A 165 2.59 -9.99 -2.19
N ALA A 166 3.53 -10.93 -2.13
CA ALA A 166 4.95 -10.63 -2.22
C ALA A 166 5.29 -9.98 -3.57
N GLY A 167 4.78 -10.50 -4.68
CA GLY A 167 4.93 -9.90 -6.01
C GLY A 167 4.44 -8.45 -6.05
N LYS A 168 3.22 -8.21 -5.57
CA LYS A 168 2.64 -6.86 -5.46
C LYS A 168 3.43 -5.95 -4.51
N ALA A 169 3.94 -6.49 -3.41
CA ALA A 169 4.70 -5.76 -2.42
C ALA A 169 6.05 -5.28 -2.95
N TYR A 170 6.73 -6.13 -3.72
CA TYR A 170 8.03 -5.83 -4.33
C TYR A 170 7.95 -5.21 -5.72
N GLY A 171 6.74 -5.10 -6.31
CA GLY A 171 6.54 -4.56 -7.65
C GLY A 171 7.12 -5.44 -8.75
N VAL A 172 7.28 -6.74 -8.51
CA VAL A 172 7.85 -7.70 -9.48
C VAL A 172 6.87 -8.85 -9.73
N PRO A 173 6.84 -9.41 -10.95
CA PRO A 173 6.06 -10.62 -11.22
C PRO A 173 6.47 -11.78 -10.31
N ALA A 174 5.48 -12.56 -9.82
CA ALA A 174 5.73 -13.65 -8.86
C ALA A 174 6.78 -14.68 -9.35
N TYR A 175 6.83 -14.96 -10.66
CA TYR A 175 7.82 -15.89 -11.24
C TYR A 175 9.27 -15.44 -11.05
N GLN A 176 9.52 -14.12 -10.93
CA GLN A 176 10.86 -13.59 -10.72
C GLN A 176 11.33 -13.81 -9.28
N ILE A 177 10.42 -13.82 -8.31
CA ILE A 177 10.74 -14.06 -6.89
C ILE A 177 10.89 -15.56 -6.62
N ALA A 178 10.05 -16.39 -7.25
CA ALA A 178 10.08 -17.85 -7.10
C ALA A 178 11.30 -18.49 -7.78
N ARG A 179 12.00 -17.77 -8.67
CA ARG A 179 13.24 -18.25 -9.28
C ARG A 179 14.32 -18.36 -8.21
N ARG A 180 14.50 -19.57 -7.69
CA ARG A 180 15.69 -19.95 -6.94
C ARG A 180 16.90 -19.55 -7.78
N ALA A 181 17.79 -18.72 -7.24
CA ALA A 181 19.09 -18.52 -7.84
C ALA A 181 19.69 -19.92 -8.05
N ASN A 182 19.90 -20.31 -9.31
CA ASN A 182 20.62 -21.54 -9.62
C ASN A 182 21.90 -21.48 -8.80
N LYS A 183 22.17 -22.51 -8.01
CA LYS A 183 23.50 -22.71 -7.44
C LYS A 183 24.45 -22.65 -8.63
N THR A 184 25.26 -21.60 -8.70
CA THR A 184 26.49 -21.61 -9.48
C THR A 184 27.35 -22.69 -8.85
N ASP A 185 27.55 -23.77 -9.59
CA ASP A 185 28.64 -24.71 -9.35
C ASP A 185 30.00 -23.99 -9.45
#